data_AF-A0A847BXC9-F1
#
_entry.id   AF-A0A847BXC9-F1
#
_cell.length_a   1.000
_cell.length_b   1.000
_cell.length_c   1.000
_cell.angle_alpha   90.00
_cell.angle_beta   90.00
_cell.angle_gamma   90.00
#
_symmetry.space_group_name_H-M   'P 1'
#
loop_
_entity.id
_entity.type
_entity.pdbx_description
1 polymer ?
#
loop_
_entity_poly.entity_id
_entity_poly.type
_entity_poly.pdbx_seq_one_letter_code
_entity_poly.pdbx_strand_id
1 'polypeptide(L)'
;MNRKITEDEAFRAGTDLFNRGEYFAAHEIWEEIWLAAGGETRRFLQGLIQWALSLYHFQRGNLKGARKLFESGDLLLKPFNPEFQGVSLSPLRNDMVICLQELFQCPVELLAGFEDAEKNVRFEILPRERPVISIRF
;
A
#
# COMPACT_ATOMS: atom_id res chain seq x y z
N MET A 1 -6.50 28.43 -7.64
CA MET A 1 -6.40 27.75 -6.33
C MET A 1 -6.11 26.29 -6.62
N ASN A 2 -4.96 25.75 -6.20
CA ASN A 2 -4.64 24.33 -6.44
C ASN A 2 -5.52 23.47 -5.53
N ARG A 3 -6.52 22.80 -6.11
CA ARG A 3 -7.38 21.81 -5.42
C ARG A 3 -6.52 20.69 -4.86
N LYS A 4 -6.71 20.30 -3.61
CA LYS A 4 -5.99 19.15 -3.02
C LYS A 4 -6.56 17.86 -3.60
N ILE A 5 -5.74 16.83 -3.77
CA ILE A 5 -6.23 15.51 -4.20
C ILE A 5 -7.24 14.90 -3.22
N THR A 6 -7.17 15.26 -1.95
CA THR A 6 -8.17 14.87 -0.94
C THR A 6 -9.54 15.53 -1.15
N GLU A 7 -9.66 16.52 -2.03
CA GLU A 7 -10.95 17.09 -2.44
C GLU A 7 -11.51 16.37 -3.68
N ASP A 8 -10.74 15.49 -4.32
CA ASP A 8 -11.18 14.68 -5.47
C ASP A 8 -12.08 13.52 -5.02
N GLU A 9 -13.23 13.35 -5.69
CA GLU A 9 -14.23 12.34 -5.33
C GLU A 9 -13.75 10.91 -5.62
N ALA A 10 -13.03 10.70 -6.73
CA ALA A 10 -12.47 9.40 -7.07
C ALA A 10 -11.36 9.04 -6.06
N PHE A 11 -10.53 10.00 -5.67
CA PHE A 11 -9.51 9.75 -4.65
C PHE A 11 -10.13 9.29 -3.33
N ARG A 12 -11.20 9.98 -2.88
CA ARG A 12 -11.97 9.61 -1.68
C ARG A 12 -12.61 8.23 -1.81
N ALA A 13 -13.21 7.91 -2.96
CA ALA A 13 -13.80 6.59 -3.20
C ALA A 13 -12.74 5.48 -3.10
N GLY A 14 -11.56 5.69 -3.68
CA GLY A 14 -10.42 4.77 -3.53
C GLY A 14 -9.93 4.67 -2.09
N THR A 15 -9.89 5.78 -1.34
CA THR A 15 -9.57 5.76 0.10
C THR A 15 -10.58 4.96 0.91
N ASP A 16 -11.87 5.11 0.64
CA ASP A 16 -12.91 4.35 1.34
C ASP A 16 -12.80 2.84 1.07
N LEU A 17 -12.43 2.45 -0.16
CA LEU A 17 -12.13 1.06 -0.50
C LEU A 17 -10.88 0.55 0.24
N PHE A 18 -9.80 1.33 0.24
CA PHE A 18 -8.57 0.99 0.96
C PHE A 18 -8.84 0.77 2.45
N ASN A 19 -9.59 1.68 3.07
CA ASN A 19 -9.94 1.63 4.49
C ASN A 19 -10.88 0.47 4.85
N ARG A 20 -11.52 -0.17 3.86
CA ARG A 20 -12.30 -1.41 4.02
C ARG A 20 -11.50 -2.68 3.75
N GLY A 21 -10.22 -2.55 3.38
CA GLY A 21 -9.38 -3.67 2.99
C GLY A 21 -9.58 -4.15 1.54
N GLU A 22 -10.35 -3.40 0.74
CA GLU A 22 -10.60 -3.67 -0.69
C GLU A 22 -9.46 -3.09 -1.54
N TYR A 23 -8.22 -3.51 -1.25
CA TYR A 23 -7.02 -2.85 -1.76
C TYR A 23 -6.87 -2.91 -3.28
N PHE A 24 -7.34 -3.99 -3.91
CA PHE A 24 -7.31 -4.10 -5.38
C PHE A 24 -8.26 -3.08 -6.03
N ALA A 25 -9.49 -2.98 -5.54
CA ALA A 25 -10.46 -2.01 -6.03
C ALA A 25 -10.01 -0.56 -5.78
N ALA A 26 -9.38 -0.29 -4.63
CA ALA A 26 -8.76 1.00 -4.34
C ALA A 26 -7.67 1.35 -5.37
N HIS A 27 -6.83 0.38 -5.73
CA HIS A 27 -5.79 0.55 -6.74
C HIS A 27 -6.37 0.92 -8.11
N GLU A 28 -7.46 0.27 -8.53
CA GLU A 28 -8.06 0.52 -9.85
C GLU A 28 -8.56 1.97 -9.96
N ILE A 29 -9.25 2.44 -8.92
CA ILE A 29 -9.72 3.83 -8.86
C ILE A 29 -8.56 4.83 -8.87
N TRP A 30 -7.50 4.57 -8.08
CA TRP A 30 -6.36 5.48 -8.04
C TRP A 30 -5.51 5.45 -9.31
N GLU A 31 -5.50 4.35 -10.06
CA GLU A 31 -4.76 4.23 -11.32
C GLU A 31 -5.29 5.21 -12.37
N GLU A 32 -6.62 5.38 -12.46
CA GLU A 32 -7.23 6.37 -13.37
C GLU A 32 -6.75 7.79 -13.08
N ILE A 33 -6.70 8.17 -11.79
CA ILE A 33 -6.20 9.49 -11.35
C ILE A 33 -4.70 9.59 -11.64
N TRP A 34 -3.95 8.52 -11.38
CA TRP A 34 -2.51 8.47 -11.61
C TRP A 34 -2.16 8.65 -13.09
N LEU A 35 -2.91 8.04 -14.00
CA LEU A 35 -2.71 8.16 -15.45
C LEU A 35 -2.81 9.62 -15.90
N ALA A 36 -3.77 10.38 -15.36
CA ALA A 36 -3.97 11.79 -15.66
C ALA A 36 -3.03 12.74 -14.88
N ALA A 37 -2.42 12.28 -13.80
CA ALA A 37 -1.57 13.10 -12.94
C ALA A 37 -0.17 13.34 -13.53
N GLY A 38 0.41 14.49 -13.18
CA GLY A 38 1.80 14.86 -13.43
C GLY A 38 2.57 15.22 -12.16
N GLY A 39 3.89 15.38 -12.28
CA GLY A 39 4.77 15.87 -11.20
C GLY A 39 4.69 15.06 -9.90
N GLU A 40 4.69 15.77 -8.78
CA GLU A 40 4.68 15.18 -7.44
C GLU A 40 3.42 14.36 -7.16
N THR A 41 2.25 14.82 -7.62
CA THR A 41 0.97 14.10 -7.47
C THR A 41 1.02 12.72 -8.12
N ARG A 42 1.61 12.61 -9.32
CA ARG A 42 1.78 11.32 -10.00
C ARG A 42 2.67 10.39 -9.18
N ARG A 43 3.79 10.89 -8.67
CA ARG A 43 4.72 10.11 -7.84
C ARG A 43 4.06 9.65 -6.53
N PHE A 44 3.32 10.55 -5.89
CA PHE A 44 2.58 10.26 -4.67
C PHE A 44 1.54 9.15 -4.87
N LEU A 45 0.70 9.27 -5.91
CA LEU A 45 -0.29 8.25 -6.25
C LEU A 45 0.35 6.90 -6.57
N GLN A 46 1.47 6.90 -7.30
CA GLN A 46 2.21 5.66 -7.58
C GLN A 46 2.65 4.96 -6.29
N GLY A 47 3.09 5.74 -5.29
CA GLY A 47 3.45 5.22 -3.97
C GLY A 47 2.26 4.59 -3.23
N LEU A 48 1.11 5.30 -3.18
CA LEU A 48 -0.10 4.78 -2.56
C LEU A 48 -0.63 3.51 -3.26
N ILE A 49 -0.62 3.48 -4.59
CA ILE A 49 -1.00 2.31 -5.39
C ILE A 49 -0.08 1.13 -5.05
N GLN A 50 1.23 1.34 -4.92
CA GLN A 50 2.15 0.27 -4.53
C GLN A 50 1.92 -0.24 -3.11
N TRP A 51 1.57 0.63 -2.16
CA TRP A 51 1.18 0.19 -0.82
C TRP A 51 -0.14 -0.59 -0.81
N ALA A 52 -1.15 -0.18 -1.59
CA ALA A 52 -2.39 -0.95 -1.75
C ALA A 52 -2.10 -2.34 -2.34
N LEU A 53 -1.32 -2.42 -3.42
CA LEU A 53 -0.93 -3.70 -4.02
C LEU A 53 -0.06 -4.54 -3.08
N SER A 54 0.78 -3.92 -2.24
CA SER A 54 1.55 -4.64 -1.21
C SER A 54 0.62 -5.40 -0.26
N LEU A 55 -0.41 -4.73 0.27
CA LEU A 55 -1.39 -5.36 1.16
C LEU A 55 -2.24 -6.41 0.44
N TYR A 56 -2.61 -6.15 -0.81
CA TYR A 56 -3.31 -7.14 -1.63
C TYR A 56 -2.49 -8.41 -1.84
N HIS A 57 -1.21 -8.28 -2.20
CA HIS A 57 -0.30 -9.41 -2.33
C HIS A 57 -0.12 -10.15 -1.02
N PHE A 58 -0.04 -9.42 0.09
CA PHE A 58 0.05 -9.99 1.42
C PHE A 58 -1.19 -10.84 1.74
N GLN A 59 -2.41 -10.32 1.53
CA GLN A 59 -3.67 -11.05 1.73
C GLN A 59 -3.74 -12.37 0.94
N ARG A 60 -3.13 -12.43 -0.25
CA ARG A 60 -3.09 -13.64 -1.09
C ARG A 60 -1.89 -14.55 -0.85
N GLY A 61 -1.06 -14.28 0.15
CA GLY A 61 0.12 -15.07 0.46
C GLY A 61 1.29 -14.91 -0.51
N ASN A 62 1.28 -13.89 -1.40
CA ASN A 62 2.46 -13.51 -2.16
C ASN A 62 3.32 -12.54 -1.36
N LEU A 63 4.06 -13.11 -0.41
CA LEU A 63 4.82 -12.40 0.60
C LEU A 63 6.03 -11.67 0.01
N LYS A 64 6.69 -12.32 -0.95
CA LYS A 64 7.82 -11.73 -1.68
C LYS A 64 7.36 -10.51 -2.49
N GLY A 65 6.23 -10.63 -3.18
CA GLY A 65 5.61 -9.52 -3.91
C GLY A 65 5.18 -8.39 -2.97
N ALA A 66 4.55 -8.73 -1.84
CA ALA A 66 4.12 -7.77 -0.84
C ALA A 66 5.30 -6.93 -0.32
N ARG A 67 6.41 -7.57 0.07
CA ARG A 67 7.61 -6.88 0.55
C ARG A 67 8.20 -5.94 -0.52
N LYS A 68 8.37 -6.44 -1.75
CA LYS A 68 8.93 -5.65 -2.86
C LYS A 68 8.10 -4.40 -3.14
N LEU A 69 6.78 -4.53 -3.17
CA LEU A 69 5.87 -3.41 -3.42
C LEU A 69 5.86 -2.41 -2.27
N PHE A 70 5.94 -2.87 -1.02
CA PHE A 70 6.08 -1.98 0.13
C PHE A 70 7.36 -1.14 0.03
N GLU A 71 8.52 -1.78 -0.18
CA GLU A 71 9.82 -1.12 -0.25
C GLU A 71 9.86 -0.08 -1.39
N SER A 72 9.34 -0.44 -2.57
CA SER A 72 9.24 0.47 -3.70
C SER A 72 8.29 1.65 -3.42
N GLY A 73 7.13 1.39 -2.81
CA GLY A 73 6.17 2.44 -2.45
C GLY A 73 6.73 3.39 -1.40
N ASP A 74 7.50 2.85 -0.44
CA ASP A 74 8.14 3.63 0.61
C ASP A 74 9.16 4.63 0.05
N LEU A 75 9.96 4.21 -0.96
CA LEU A 75 10.89 5.10 -1.66
C LEU A 75 10.19 6.21 -2.45
N LEU A 76 9.01 5.92 -3.02
CA LEU A 76 8.21 6.91 -3.73
C LEU A 76 7.62 7.95 -2.79
N LEU A 77 7.14 7.50 -1.61
CA LEU A 77 6.45 8.34 -0.62
C LEU A 77 7.39 9.06 0.35
N LYS A 78 8.63 8.60 0.51
CA LYS A 78 9.61 9.19 1.45
C LYS A 78 9.73 10.73 1.36
N PRO A 79 9.79 11.36 0.18
CA PRO A 79 9.90 12.83 0.06
C PRO A 79 8.68 13.61 0.57
N PHE A 80 7.54 12.93 0.72
CA PHE A 80 6.25 13.53 1.06
C PHE A 80 5.93 13.44 2.56
N ASN A 81 6.83 12.89 3.38
CA ASN A 81 6.62 12.84 4.83
C ASN A 81 6.65 14.24 5.47
N PRO A 82 5.82 14.50 6.50
CA PRO A 82 4.89 13.56 7.14
C PRO A 82 3.50 13.52 6.48
N GLU A 83 3.19 14.47 5.60
CA GLU A 83 1.89 14.66 4.98
C GLU A 83 2.05 15.21 3.56
N PHE A 84 1.18 14.78 2.64
CA PHE A 84 1.09 15.40 1.32
C PHE A 84 -0.36 15.53 0.86
N GLN A 85 -0.70 16.74 0.40
CA GLN A 85 -2.05 17.12 -0.03
C GLN A 85 -3.18 16.74 0.94
N GLY A 86 -2.90 16.81 2.24
CA GLY A 86 -3.85 16.47 3.30
C GLY A 86 -3.92 14.97 3.59
N VAL A 87 -2.98 14.14 3.14
CA VAL A 87 -2.90 12.72 3.53
C VAL A 87 -1.79 12.53 4.54
N SER A 88 -2.13 12.05 5.74
CA SER A 88 -1.18 11.76 6.81
C SER A 88 -0.37 10.49 6.51
N LEU A 89 0.86 10.65 6.01
CA LEU A 89 1.73 9.53 5.58
C LEU A 89 2.50 8.88 6.72
N SER A 90 2.97 9.63 7.72
CA SER A 90 3.70 9.05 8.85
C SER A 90 2.90 8.00 9.64
N PRO A 91 1.65 8.25 10.08
CA PRO A 91 0.86 7.22 10.75
C PRO A 91 0.50 6.07 9.81
N LEU A 92 0.19 6.34 8.54
CA LEU A 92 -0.08 5.31 7.54
C LEU A 92 1.11 4.36 7.36
N ARG A 93 2.32 4.92 7.24
CA ARG A 93 3.56 4.14 7.13
C ARG A 93 3.78 3.27 8.37
N ASN A 94 3.54 3.80 9.56
CA ASN A 94 3.68 3.05 10.79
C ASN A 94 2.74 1.85 10.83
N ASP A 95 1.47 2.06 10.46
CA ASP A 95 0.47 1.00 10.38
C ASP A 95 0.86 -0.08 9.35
N MET A 96 1.41 0.33 8.19
CA MET A 96 1.98 -0.59 7.18
C MET A 96 3.15 -1.42 7.73
N VAL A 97 4.09 -0.78 8.43
CA VAL A 97 5.26 -1.47 8.99
C VAL A 97 4.85 -2.50 10.03
N ILE A 98 3.92 -2.16 10.92
CA ILE A 98 3.38 -3.09 11.92
C ILE A 98 2.66 -4.25 11.25
N CYS A 99 1.80 -3.96 10.25
CA CYS A 99 1.07 -4.98 9.53
C CYS A 99 1.99 -5.96 8.80
N LEU A 100 3.08 -5.47 8.20
CA LEU A 100 4.00 -6.28 7.39
C LEU A 100 5.27 -6.73 8.13
N GLN A 101 5.35 -6.53 9.45
CA GLN A 101 6.61 -6.67 10.21
C GLN A 101 7.33 -8.01 10.02
N GLU A 102 6.59 -9.12 9.94
CA GLU A 102 7.14 -10.46 9.76
C GLU A 102 7.83 -10.63 8.39
N LEU A 103 7.37 -9.90 7.36
CA LEU A 103 8.03 -9.89 6.05
C LEU A 103 9.45 -9.32 6.13
N PHE A 104 9.65 -8.33 7.00
CA PHE A 104 10.94 -7.65 7.16
C PHE A 104 11.90 -8.42 8.06
N GLN A 105 11.38 -9.28 8.94
CA GLN A 105 12.16 -10.16 9.80
C GLN A 105 12.62 -11.45 9.10
N CYS A 106 12.02 -11.78 7.96
CA CYS A 106 12.38 -12.95 7.17
C CYS A 106 13.31 -12.57 5.99
N PRO A 107 14.38 -13.33 5.70
CA PRO A 107 15.12 -13.19 4.44
C PRO A 107 14.18 -13.33 3.22
N VAL A 108 14.36 -12.49 2.20
CA VAL A 108 13.45 -12.42 1.04
C VAL A 108 13.43 -13.72 0.23
N GLU A 109 14.52 -14.48 0.26
CA GLU A 109 14.68 -15.79 -0.41
C GLU A 109 13.79 -16.86 0.20
N LEU A 110 13.36 -16.67 1.46
CA LEU A 110 12.49 -17.59 2.18
C LEU A 110 11.01 -17.19 2.06
N LEU A 111 10.69 -16.00 1.53
CA LEU A 111 9.31 -15.56 1.38
C LEU A 111 8.64 -16.22 0.16
N ALA A 112 7.44 -16.76 0.37
CA ALA A 112 6.63 -17.33 -0.69
C ALA A 112 6.26 -16.28 -1.76
N GLY A 113 6.38 -16.66 -3.03
CA GLY A 113 5.84 -15.94 -4.19
C GLY A 113 4.72 -16.72 -4.86
N PHE A 114 4.09 -16.17 -5.90
CA PHE A 114 3.05 -16.91 -6.65
C PHE A 114 3.58 -18.20 -7.31
N GLU A 115 4.83 -18.21 -7.73
CA GLU A 115 5.46 -19.32 -8.47
C GLU A 115 5.98 -20.44 -7.56
N ASP A 116 6.11 -20.19 -6.25
CA ASP A 116 6.75 -21.07 -5.28
C ASP A 116 5.86 -21.32 -4.03
N ALA A 117 4.54 -21.30 -4.21
CA ALA A 117 3.56 -21.33 -3.10
C ALA A 117 3.66 -22.56 -2.18
N GLU A 118 4.14 -23.70 -2.68
CA GLU A 118 4.33 -24.91 -1.87
C GLU A 118 5.60 -24.88 -1.00
N LYS A 119 6.51 -23.91 -1.21
CA LYS A 119 7.86 -24.00 -0.67
C LYS A 119 8.11 -23.37 0.69
N ASN A 120 7.36 -22.40 1.25
CA ASN A 120 7.83 -21.79 2.52
C ASN A 120 6.87 -20.91 3.36
N VAL A 121 7.30 -20.76 4.64
CA VAL A 121 6.90 -19.93 5.80
C VAL A 121 5.41 -19.97 6.19
N ARG A 122 5.15 -20.58 7.37
CA ARG A 122 3.90 -20.42 8.11
C ARG A 122 4.04 -19.21 9.03
N PHE A 123 3.34 -18.13 8.75
CA PHE A 123 3.18 -17.07 9.73
C PHE A 123 2.31 -17.54 10.88
N GLU A 124 2.61 -17.05 12.08
CA GLU A 124 1.77 -17.28 13.26
C GLU A 124 0.39 -16.62 13.07
N ILE A 125 0.35 -15.45 12.42
CA ILE A 125 -0.88 -14.74 12.07
C ILE A 125 -1.01 -14.72 10.54
N LEU A 126 -2.11 -15.28 10.05
CA LEU A 126 -2.37 -15.29 8.62
C LEU A 126 -2.58 -13.85 8.11
N PRO A 127 -2.11 -13.52 6.90
CA PRO A 127 -2.28 -12.19 6.33
C PRO A 127 -3.71 -11.63 6.35
N ARG A 128 -4.70 -12.51 6.20
CA ARG A 128 -6.14 -12.18 6.22
C ARG A 128 -6.69 -11.83 7.61
N GLU A 129 -5.96 -12.14 8.68
CA GLU A 129 -6.37 -11.92 10.08
C GLU A 129 -5.75 -10.64 10.67
N ARG A 130 -5.07 -9.83 9.84
CA ARG A 130 -4.44 -8.58 10.28
C ARG A 130 -5.42 -7.40 10.31
N PRO A 131 -5.16 -6.38 11.16
CA PRO A 131 -5.98 -5.19 11.21
C PRO A 131 -5.97 -4.45 9.86
N VAL A 132 -7.12 -3.87 9.51
CA VAL A 132 -7.26 -3.03 8.32
C VAL A 132 -6.54 -1.71 8.57
N ILE A 133 -5.68 -1.33 7.63
CA ILE A 133 -4.95 -0.06 7.68
C ILE A 133 -5.84 1.04 7.12
N SER A 134 -5.87 2.20 7.78
CA SER A 134 -6.72 3.31 7.37
C SER A 134 -5.92 4.58 7.06
N ILE A 135 -6.18 5.17 5.89
CA ILE A 135 -5.70 6.49 5.51
C ILE A 135 -6.46 7.55 6.29
N ARG A 136 -5.72 8.54 6.80
CA ARG A 136 -6.24 9.67 7.58
C ARG A 136 -5.87 10.98 6.88
N PHE A 137 -6.73 11.99 7.04
CA PHE A 137 -6.55 13.32 6.49
C PHE A 137 -6.32 14.37 7.58
#